data_AF-A0A2W5XSI7-F1
#
_entry.id   AF-A0A2W5XSI7-F1
#
_cell.length_a   1.000
_cell.length_b   1.000
_cell.length_c   1.000
_cell.angle_alpha   90.00
_cell.angle_beta   90.00
_cell.angle_gamma   90.00
#
_symmetry.space_group_name_H-M   'P 1'
#
loop_
_entity.id
_entity.type
_entity.pdbx_description
1 polymer ?
#
loop_
_entity_poly.entity_id
_entity_poly.type
_entity_poly.pdbx_seq_one_letter_code
_entity_poly.pdbx_strand_id
1 'polypeptide(L)'
;MKHYLAGVALAIAVFGFAACGNNNAGTLFPGVKPGVYQQVELWGRPAVKEGLEVFNAHDATNRSEPYSDPTLSANVSNFMTTVAGRDATTSATVTKILSTNEMVVNLSQSAVTAAYLGVETGGALGRSKFGGRALNDDAVSLDLGVVFGNTLAKVGAVSDDFKEHPCLTTDNVGPQNPNNGPFPFLDPPV
;
A
#
# COMPACT_ATOMS: atom_id res chain seq x y z
N MET A 1 -24.48 -64.53 -54.72
CA MET A 1 -25.32 -64.45 -53.50
C MET A 1 -24.45 -64.11 -52.31
N LYS A 2 -24.48 -62.85 -51.86
CA LYS A 2 -24.27 -62.39 -50.48
C LYS A 2 -24.90 -60.99 -50.41
N HIS A 3 -25.78 -60.83 -49.42
CA HIS A 3 -26.78 -59.78 -49.31
C HIS A 3 -26.23 -58.50 -48.68
N TYR A 4 -26.71 -57.37 -49.22
CA TYR A 4 -27.00 -56.05 -48.64
C TYR A 4 -26.38 -55.61 -47.30
N LEU A 5 -25.87 -54.38 -47.26
CA LEU A 5 -26.51 -53.29 -46.50
C LEU A 5 -25.93 -51.92 -46.90
N ALA A 6 -26.85 -50.98 -47.10
CA ALA A 6 -26.65 -49.61 -47.57
C ALA A 6 -26.79 -48.62 -46.41
N GLY A 7 -26.09 -47.47 -46.50
CA GLY A 7 -26.37 -46.22 -45.77
C GLY A 7 -26.06 -46.23 -44.26
N VAL A 8 -25.82 -45.13 -43.54
CA VAL A 8 -26.08 -43.70 -43.76
C VAL A 8 -25.12 -42.86 -42.90
N ALA A 9 -24.74 -41.72 -43.48
CA ALA A 9 -24.27 -40.42 -42.95
C ALA A 9 -23.83 -40.20 -41.48
N LEU A 10 -22.64 -39.60 -41.41
CA LEU A 10 -22.20 -38.43 -40.62
C LEU A 10 -23.20 -37.79 -39.63
N ALA A 11 -22.85 -37.80 -38.34
CA ALA A 11 -23.25 -36.76 -37.39
C ALA A 11 -22.14 -36.59 -36.33
N ILE A 12 -21.38 -35.50 -36.45
CA ILE A 12 -20.45 -35.04 -35.40
C ILE A 12 -21.31 -34.35 -34.34
N ALA A 13 -21.53 -35.02 -33.22
CA ALA A 13 -22.14 -34.41 -32.05
C ALA A 13 -21.10 -33.57 -31.31
N VAL A 14 -21.03 -32.28 -31.64
CA VAL A 14 -20.35 -31.27 -30.83
C VAL A 14 -21.11 -31.15 -29.52
N PHE A 15 -20.57 -31.70 -28.44
CA PHE A 15 -21.03 -31.39 -27.10
C PHE A 15 -20.63 -29.95 -26.78
N GLY A 16 -21.61 -29.05 -26.84
CA GLY A 16 -21.48 -27.66 -26.45
C GLY A 16 -21.18 -27.54 -24.96
N PHE A 17 -20.02 -26.97 -24.64
CA PHE A 17 -19.80 -26.31 -23.36
C PHE A 17 -20.70 -25.06 -23.33
N ALA A 18 -21.90 -25.20 -22.77
CA ALA A 18 -22.67 -24.06 -22.31
C ALA A 18 -21.97 -23.50 -21.07
N ALA A 19 -21.01 -22.60 -21.27
CA ALA A 19 -20.43 -21.81 -20.19
C ALA A 19 -21.52 -20.88 -19.64
N CYS A 20 -21.82 -21.00 -18.36
CA CYS A 20 -22.55 -19.99 -17.60
C CYS A 20 -21.72 -18.70 -17.58
N GLY A 21 -21.99 -17.79 -18.51
CA GLY A 21 -21.33 -16.49 -18.57
C GLY A 21 -22.36 -15.40 -18.82
N ASN A 22 -22.95 -14.88 -17.74
CA ASN A 22 -23.67 -13.61 -17.83
C ASN A 22 -22.66 -12.49 -18.03
N ASN A 23 -22.35 -12.18 -19.28
CA ASN A 23 -21.56 -11.01 -19.67
C ASN A 23 -22.43 -9.74 -19.63
N ASN A 24 -23.02 -9.42 -18.47
CA ASN A 24 -23.44 -8.05 -18.20
C ASN A 24 -22.24 -7.31 -17.63
N ALA A 25 -21.22 -7.10 -18.47
CA ALA A 25 -20.17 -6.14 -18.19
C ALA A 25 -20.74 -4.73 -18.41
N GLY A 26 -21.54 -4.26 -17.44
CA GLY A 26 -21.75 -2.83 -17.29
C GLY A 26 -20.36 -2.20 -17.16
N THR A 27 -20.01 -1.27 -18.05
CA THR A 27 -18.73 -0.57 -17.99
C THR A 27 -18.73 0.30 -16.75
N LEU A 28 -18.23 -0.23 -15.62
CA LEU A 28 -17.99 0.55 -14.40
C LEU A 28 -16.95 1.66 -14.65
N PHE A 29 -16.12 1.53 -15.69
CA PHE A 29 -15.07 2.46 -16.06
C PHE A 29 -15.05 2.68 -17.59
N PRO A 30 -15.16 3.92 -18.08
CA PRO A 30 -15.04 4.23 -19.51
C PRO A 30 -13.66 3.83 -20.04
N GLY A 31 -13.61 3.08 -21.14
CA GLY A 31 -12.36 2.74 -21.84
C GLY A 31 -11.67 1.43 -21.44
N VAL A 32 -12.22 0.67 -20.50
CA VAL A 32 -11.65 -0.64 -20.11
C VAL A 32 -12.06 -1.73 -21.09
N LYS A 33 -11.07 -2.39 -21.71
CA LYS A 33 -11.31 -3.55 -22.58
C LYS A 33 -11.69 -4.77 -21.72
N PRO A 34 -12.71 -5.55 -22.11
CA PRO A 34 -13.01 -6.82 -21.46
C PRO A 34 -11.76 -7.72 -21.42
N GLY A 35 -11.46 -8.29 -20.24
CA GLY A 35 -10.32 -9.18 -20.04
C GLY A 35 -8.99 -8.49 -19.72
N VAL A 36 -8.97 -7.18 -19.49
CA VAL A 36 -7.79 -6.44 -19.00
C VAL A 36 -8.05 -5.95 -17.58
N TYR A 37 -7.22 -6.36 -16.63
CA TYR A 37 -7.22 -5.76 -15.28
C TYR A 37 -6.60 -4.37 -15.38
N GLN A 38 -7.35 -3.34 -14.99
CA GLN A 38 -6.82 -2.01 -14.80
C GLN A 38 -6.65 -1.76 -13.31
N GLN A 39 -5.48 -1.25 -12.95
CA GLN A 39 -5.26 -0.71 -11.62
C GLN A 39 -6.10 0.55 -11.45
N VAL A 40 -7.05 0.50 -10.51
CA VAL A 40 -7.88 1.65 -10.12
C VAL A 40 -7.24 2.40 -8.96
N GLU A 41 -6.50 1.67 -8.13
CA GLU A 41 -5.97 2.15 -6.87
C GLU A 41 -4.56 1.59 -6.64
N LEU A 42 -3.61 2.45 -6.27
CA LEU A 42 -2.24 2.07 -5.94
C LEU A 42 -2.04 2.22 -4.43
N TRP A 43 -2.15 1.09 -3.72
CA TRP A 43 -2.18 1.01 -2.25
C TRP A 43 -1.04 0.16 -1.69
N GLY A 44 0.20 0.45 -2.09
CA GLY A 44 1.37 -0.20 -1.50
C GLY A 44 1.48 0.08 0.00
N ARG A 45 1.10 1.30 0.42
CA ARG A 45 1.15 1.79 1.81
C ARG A 45 -0.07 2.66 2.12
N PRO A 46 -1.21 2.05 2.50
CA PRO A 46 -2.45 2.78 2.72
C PRO A 46 -2.32 3.93 3.74
N ALA A 47 -1.60 3.73 4.84
CA ALA A 47 -1.43 4.76 5.87
C ALA A 47 -0.69 6.01 5.34
N VAL A 48 0.30 5.82 4.48
CA VAL A 48 1.03 6.93 3.84
C VAL A 48 0.13 7.67 2.87
N LYS A 49 -0.58 6.94 2.01
CA LYS A 49 -1.42 7.53 0.96
C LYS A 49 -2.62 8.27 1.56
N GLU A 50 -3.31 7.69 2.53
CA GLU A 50 -4.47 8.32 3.17
C GLU A 50 -4.07 9.42 4.16
N GLY A 51 -2.93 9.27 4.83
CA GLY A 51 -2.49 10.21 5.86
C GLY A 51 -1.75 11.44 5.34
N LEU A 52 -1.00 11.30 4.24
CA LEU A 52 -0.06 12.32 3.77
C LEU A 52 -0.39 12.89 2.39
N GLU A 53 -1.16 12.17 1.57
CA GLU A 53 -1.56 12.66 0.25
C GLU A 53 -2.77 13.59 0.35
N VAL A 54 -2.79 14.66 -0.46
CA VAL A 54 -4.01 15.46 -0.60
C VAL A 54 -5.05 14.68 -1.41
N PHE A 55 -6.29 14.65 -0.92
CA PHE A 55 -7.35 13.81 -1.49
C PHE A 55 -7.61 14.04 -3.00
N ASN A 56 -7.49 15.29 -3.47
CA ASN A 56 -7.69 15.62 -4.88
C ASN A 56 -6.57 15.11 -5.81
N ALA A 57 -5.45 14.62 -5.28
CA ALA A 57 -4.36 14.04 -6.04
C ALA A 57 -4.49 12.52 -6.25
N HIS A 58 -5.37 11.84 -5.51
CA HIS A 58 -5.47 10.37 -5.49
C HIS A 58 -5.64 9.75 -6.89
N ASP A 59 -6.54 10.27 -7.72
CA ASP A 59 -6.75 9.72 -9.07
C ASP A 59 -5.49 9.85 -9.95
N ALA A 60 -4.74 10.94 -9.80
CA ALA A 60 -3.51 11.15 -10.54
C ALA A 60 -2.41 10.18 -10.07
N THR A 61 -2.24 10.03 -8.75
CA THR A 61 -1.21 9.14 -8.17
C THR A 61 -1.56 7.66 -8.29
N ASN A 62 -2.84 7.32 -8.50
CA ASN A 62 -3.27 5.97 -8.84
C ASN A 62 -2.92 5.55 -10.27
N ARG A 63 -2.57 6.51 -11.12
CA ARG A 63 -2.27 6.31 -12.55
C ARG A 63 -0.79 6.58 -12.87
N SER A 64 0.01 6.88 -11.86
CA SER A 64 1.45 7.17 -11.99
C SER A 64 2.30 5.91 -11.81
N GLU A 65 3.62 6.05 -12.01
CA GLU A 65 4.56 4.98 -11.71
C GLU A 65 4.77 4.84 -10.18
N PRO A 66 4.74 3.61 -9.63
CA PRO A 66 4.67 3.39 -8.19
C PRO A 66 5.97 3.71 -7.44
N TYR A 67 7.09 3.77 -8.14
CA TYR A 67 8.42 3.94 -7.56
C TYR A 67 8.94 5.39 -7.57
N SER A 68 8.31 6.31 -8.30
CA SER A 68 8.80 7.67 -8.46
C SER A 68 7.69 8.66 -8.79
N ASP A 69 6.64 8.68 -7.97
CA ASP A 69 5.56 9.65 -8.11
C ASP A 69 5.99 11.03 -7.55
N PRO A 70 6.14 12.06 -8.39
CA PRO A 70 6.54 13.40 -7.94
C PRO A 70 5.42 14.12 -7.16
N THR A 71 4.15 13.82 -7.44
CA THR A 71 2.99 14.40 -6.74
C THR A 71 2.90 13.84 -5.32
N LEU A 72 3.02 12.53 -5.15
CA LEU A 72 3.09 11.92 -3.83
C LEU A 72 4.29 12.43 -3.05
N SER A 73 5.47 12.49 -3.68
CA SER A 73 6.68 13.02 -3.06
C SER A 73 6.53 14.48 -2.57
N ALA A 74 5.89 15.32 -3.38
CA ALA A 74 5.61 16.70 -3.01
C ALA A 74 4.62 16.77 -1.82
N ASN A 75 3.58 15.94 -1.82
CA ASN A 75 2.59 15.90 -0.74
C ASN A 75 3.21 15.45 0.58
N VAL A 76 4.01 14.37 0.58
CA VAL A 76 4.75 13.92 1.77
C VAL A 76 5.67 15.03 2.27
N SER A 77 6.49 15.63 1.39
CA SER A 77 7.39 16.71 1.79
C SER A 77 6.63 17.92 2.36
N ASN A 78 5.50 18.29 1.75
CA ASN A 78 4.68 19.39 2.22
C ASN A 78 4.11 19.08 3.62
N PHE A 79 3.52 17.90 3.81
CA PHE A 79 3.04 17.47 5.12
C PHE A 79 4.14 17.52 6.18
N MET A 80 5.31 16.95 5.89
CA MET A 80 6.43 16.88 6.83
C MET A 80 6.90 18.26 7.28
N THR A 81 6.94 19.23 6.36
CA THR A 81 7.44 20.58 6.62
C THR A 81 6.38 21.51 7.22
N THR A 82 5.12 21.40 6.81
CA THR A 82 4.06 22.36 7.21
C THR A 82 3.16 21.86 8.32
N VAL A 83 2.91 20.54 8.40
CA VAL A 83 2.01 19.95 9.40
C VAL A 83 2.81 19.30 10.53
N ALA A 84 3.70 18.37 10.20
CA ALA A 84 4.56 17.73 11.20
C ALA A 84 5.69 18.67 11.69
N GLY A 85 5.97 19.75 10.95
CA GLY A 85 6.93 20.79 11.33
C GLY A 85 8.40 20.35 11.36
N ARG A 86 8.73 19.18 10.80
CA ARG A 86 10.07 18.59 10.82
C ARG A 86 11.09 19.43 10.07
N ASP A 87 12.36 19.27 10.42
CA ASP A 87 13.44 19.98 9.71
C ASP A 87 13.62 19.48 8.26
N ALA A 88 14.45 20.18 7.49
CA ALA A 88 14.65 19.88 6.07
C ALA A 88 15.29 18.50 5.84
N THR A 89 16.23 18.09 6.69
CA THR A 89 16.95 16.81 6.57
C THR A 89 16.02 15.62 6.85
N THR A 90 15.24 15.71 7.92
CA THR A 90 14.24 14.71 8.29
C THR A 90 13.15 14.65 7.24
N SER A 91 12.61 15.79 6.80
CA SER A 91 11.57 15.85 5.77
C SER A 91 12.02 15.21 4.46
N ALA A 92 13.24 15.52 3.99
CA ALA A 92 13.79 14.92 2.76
C ALA A 92 14.00 13.41 2.91
N THR A 93 14.45 12.95 4.08
CA THR A 93 14.66 11.52 4.36
C THR A 93 13.34 10.76 4.40
N VAL A 94 12.33 11.29 5.11
CA VAL A 94 10.99 10.69 5.17
C VAL A 94 10.34 10.66 3.79
N THR A 95 10.46 11.74 3.01
CA THR A 95 9.96 11.80 1.63
C THR A 95 10.56 10.69 0.78
N LYS A 96 11.88 10.46 0.86
CA LYS A 96 12.55 9.37 0.13
C LYS A 96 12.06 7.99 0.55
N ILE A 97 11.77 7.79 1.83
CA ILE A 97 11.37 6.49 2.39
C ILE A 97 9.91 6.17 2.06
N LEU A 98 9.00 7.14 2.21
CA LEU A 98 7.55 6.88 2.16
C LEU A 98 6.91 7.13 0.80
N SER A 99 7.56 7.85 -0.12
CA SER A 99 6.94 8.17 -1.43
C SER A 99 6.93 7.01 -2.43
N THR A 100 7.58 5.89 -2.09
CA THR A 100 7.47 4.64 -2.86
C THR A 100 6.14 3.98 -2.53
N ASN A 101 5.17 4.09 -3.45
CA ASN A 101 3.81 3.58 -3.28
C ASN A 101 3.68 2.11 -3.69
N GLU A 102 4.68 1.31 -3.33
CA GLU A 102 4.73 -0.13 -3.47
C GLU A 102 5.59 -0.75 -2.37
N MET A 103 5.42 -2.05 -2.15
CA MET A 103 6.33 -2.82 -1.31
C MET A 103 7.48 -3.35 -2.16
N VAL A 104 8.70 -2.91 -1.84
CA VAL A 104 9.90 -3.34 -2.55
C VAL A 104 10.56 -4.50 -1.80
N VAL A 105 11.10 -5.45 -2.56
CA VAL A 105 11.87 -6.58 -2.03
C VAL A 105 13.25 -6.65 -2.69
N ASN A 106 14.29 -6.88 -1.88
CA ASN A 106 15.64 -7.20 -2.36
C ASN A 106 15.87 -8.72 -2.37
N LEU A 107 15.77 -9.32 -3.55
CA LEU A 107 15.94 -10.76 -3.76
C LEU A 107 17.37 -11.26 -3.50
N SER A 108 18.37 -10.37 -3.40
CA SER A 108 19.74 -10.75 -3.00
C SER A 108 19.85 -11.08 -1.50
N GLN A 109 18.76 -10.93 -0.74
CA GLN A 109 18.69 -11.16 0.71
C GLN A 109 17.64 -12.24 1.05
N SER A 110 17.42 -13.22 0.17
CA SER A 110 16.34 -14.20 0.29
C SER A 110 16.43 -15.20 1.47
N ALA A 111 17.55 -15.20 2.21
CA ALA A 111 17.77 -16.08 3.36
C ALA A 111 17.44 -15.42 4.72
N VAL A 112 16.87 -14.22 4.72
CA VAL A 112 16.47 -13.50 5.95
C VAL A 112 14.99 -13.18 5.96
N THR A 113 14.42 -12.95 7.15
CA THR A 113 13.02 -12.57 7.32
C THR A 113 12.74 -11.24 6.60
N ALA A 114 11.54 -11.10 6.02
CA ALA A 114 11.07 -9.82 5.51
C ALA A 114 11.09 -8.72 6.58
N ALA A 115 11.16 -7.47 6.15
CA ALA A 115 11.11 -6.35 7.07
C ALA A 115 10.55 -5.10 6.40
N TYR A 116 9.53 -4.52 7.02
CA TYR A 116 8.91 -3.27 6.59
C TYR A 116 9.94 -2.13 6.57
N LEU A 117 9.98 -1.38 5.47
CA LEU A 117 10.98 -0.36 5.16
C LEU A 117 12.43 -0.89 5.06
N GLY A 118 12.63 -2.21 4.95
CA GLY A 118 13.95 -2.83 4.93
C GLY A 118 14.82 -2.41 3.74
N VAL A 119 14.21 -2.18 2.56
CA VAL A 119 14.95 -1.72 1.37
C VAL A 119 15.24 -0.23 1.47
N GLU A 120 14.22 0.55 1.82
CA GLU A 120 14.19 2.01 1.87
C GLU A 120 15.17 2.55 2.92
N THR A 121 15.35 1.81 4.01
CA THR A 121 16.23 2.17 5.12
C THR A 121 17.56 1.41 5.13
N GLY A 122 17.79 0.55 4.12
CA GLY A 122 18.97 -0.31 4.11
C GLY A 122 19.05 -1.26 5.32
N GLY A 123 17.91 -1.65 5.87
CA GLY A 123 17.76 -2.53 7.03
C GLY A 123 17.90 -1.84 8.40
N ALA A 124 17.87 -0.51 8.44
CA ALA A 124 17.98 0.22 9.71
C ALA A 124 16.71 0.11 10.57
N LEU A 125 15.51 0.14 9.94
CA LEU A 125 14.23 0.02 10.64
C LEU A 125 13.67 -1.40 10.64
N GLY A 126 13.71 -2.04 9.47
CA GLY A 126 13.36 -3.42 9.30
C GLY A 126 14.59 -4.27 9.56
N ARG A 127 14.53 -5.24 10.48
CA ARG A 127 15.64 -6.11 10.95
C ARG A 127 16.42 -6.87 9.85
N SER A 128 16.12 -6.61 8.58
CA SER A 128 16.76 -7.14 7.40
C SER A 128 16.66 -6.15 6.22
N LYS A 129 17.50 -6.38 5.20
CA LYS A 129 17.48 -5.63 3.94
C LYS A 129 16.51 -6.22 2.89
N PHE A 130 15.77 -7.28 3.22
CA PHE A 130 14.93 -7.97 2.25
C PHE A 130 13.71 -7.15 1.82
N GLY A 131 13.18 -6.26 2.66
CA GLY A 131 11.95 -5.51 2.34
C GLY A 131 10.68 -6.35 2.49
N GLY A 132 9.55 -5.84 2.00
CA GLY A 132 8.22 -6.43 2.19
C GLY A 132 7.64 -6.17 3.59
N ARG A 133 6.84 -7.12 4.11
CA ARG A 133 6.23 -7.04 5.44
C ARG A 133 6.24 -8.40 6.13
N ALA A 134 6.91 -8.49 7.28
CA ALA A 134 6.82 -9.67 8.13
C ALA A 134 5.57 -9.65 9.02
N LEU A 135 5.17 -10.81 9.52
CA LEU A 135 4.02 -10.95 10.42
C LEU A 135 4.16 -10.12 11.72
N ASN A 136 5.39 -9.89 12.16
CA ASN A 136 5.70 -9.15 13.38
C ASN A 136 6.01 -7.66 13.11
N ASP A 137 5.88 -7.20 11.87
CA ASP A 137 6.05 -5.78 11.55
C ASP A 137 4.77 -5.02 11.87
N ASP A 138 4.87 -4.12 12.84
CA ASP A 138 3.89 -3.08 13.08
C ASP A 138 4.12 -1.93 12.09
N ALA A 139 3.63 -2.11 10.87
CA ALA A 139 3.84 -1.17 9.76
C ALA A 139 3.24 0.21 10.07
N VAL A 140 2.10 0.26 10.75
CA VAL A 140 1.41 1.52 11.08
C VAL A 140 2.20 2.28 12.15
N SER A 141 2.62 1.61 13.23
CA SER A 141 3.47 2.26 14.22
C SER A 141 4.84 2.65 13.66
N LEU A 142 5.38 1.91 12.70
CA LEU A 142 6.60 2.31 11.99
C LEU A 142 6.39 3.57 11.15
N ASP A 143 5.33 3.65 10.33
CA ASP A 143 5.00 4.84 9.54
C ASP A 143 4.78 6.05 10.46
N LEU A 144 3.98 5.89 11.53
CA LEU A 144 3.72 6.93 12.52
C LEU A 144 4.99 7.36 13.27
N GLY A 145 5.85 6.42 13.65
CA GLY A 145 7.12 6.70 14.27
C GLY A 145 8.12 7.41 13.34
N VAL A 146 8.07 7.14 12.04
CA VAL A 146 8.89 7.83 11.02
C VAL A 146 8.41 9.26 10.79
N VAL A 147 7.09 9.49 10.76
CA VAL A 147 6.49 10.81 10.53
C VAL A 147 6.56 11.68 11.80
N PHE A 148 6.11 11.16 12.93
CA PHE A 148 5.90 11.92 14.16
C PHE A 148 6.92 11.62 15.26
N GLY A 149 7.71 10.55 15.16
CA GLY A 149 8.63 10.11 16.20
C GLY A 149 10.10 10.35 15.87
N ASN A 150 10.98 9.83 16.73
CA ASN A 150 12.43 9.84 16.55
C ASN A 150 12.95 8.51 15.97
N THR A 151 12.10 7.75 15.28
CA THR A 151 12.42 6.42 14.76
C THR A 151 13.65 6.44 13.85
N LEU A 152 13.75 7.44 12.96
CA LEU A 152 14.91 7.60 12.08
C LEU A 152 16.18 8.07 12.82
N ALA A 153 16.03 8.95 13.81
CA ALA A 153 17.15 9.43 14.60
C ALA A 153 17.76 8.32 15.48
N LYS A 154 16.90 7.48 16.10
CA LYS A 154 17.31 6.33 16.92
C LYS A 154 18.16 5.31 16.16
N VAL A 155 17.94 5.17 14.85
CA VAL A 155 18.72 4.27 14.00
C VAL A 155 19.87 4.97 13.27
N GLY A 156 20.11 6.25 13.57
CA GLY A 156 21.19 7.04 12.98
C GLY A 156 20.98 7.40 11.51
N ALA A 157 19.75 7.29 10.99
CA ALA A 157 19.44 7.66 9.61
C ALA A 157 19.43 9.19 9.40
N VAL A 158 19.08 9.94 10.45
CA VAL A 158 19.16 11.41 10.53
C VAL A 158 19.60 11.82 11.93
N SER A 159 20.03 13.07 12.12
CA SER A 159 20.17 13.66 13.45
C SER A 159 18.77 13.95 14.05
N ASP A 160 18.66 13.92 15.37
CA ASP A 160 17.43 14.28 16.07
C ASP A 160 17.15 15.79 15.87
N ASP A 161 15.95 16.13 15.40
CA ASP A 161 15.51 17.51 15.20
C ASP A 161 14.69 18.06 16.38
N PHE A 162 14.41 17.22 17.39
CA PHE A 162 13.65 17.52 18.60
C PHE A 162 12.23 18.04 18.36
N LYS A 163 11.62 17.66 17.23
CA LYS A 163 10.25 18.08 16.84
C LYS A 163 9.24 16.92 16.85
N GLU A 164 9.54 15.87 17.59
CA GLU A 164 8.66 14.72 17.73
C GLU A 164 7.34 15.04 18.42
N HIS A 165 6.30 14.32 18.04
CA HIS A 165 4.97 14.33 18.65
C HIS A 165 4.72 12.92 19.22
N PRO A 166 5.18 12.63 20.46
CA PRO A 166 5.23 11.27 20.99
C PRO A 166 3.86 10.58 21.06
N CYS A 167 2.78 11.34 21.21
CA CYS A 167 1.41 10.85 21.26
C CYS A 167 0.86 10.35 19.90
N LEU A 168 1.56 10.59 18.79
CA LEU A 168 1.14 10.23 17.43
C LEU A 168 2.05 9.16 16.82
N THR A 169 2.84 8.45 17.62
CA THR A 169 3.88 7.50 17.14
C THR A 169 3.42 6.05 17.05
N THR A 170 2.19 5.75 17.46
CA THR A 170 1.59 4.41 17.39
C THR A 170 0.08 4.52 17.26
N ASP A 171 -0.52 3.57 16.56
CA ASP A 171 -1.97 3.37 16.47
C ASP A 171 -2.50 2.55 17.66
N ASN A 172 -1.61 1.97 18.45
CA ASN A 172 -1.97 1.28 19.68
C ASN A 172 -2.40 2.31 20.73
N VAL A 173 -3.70 2.41 20.95
CA VAL A 173 -4.19 2.98 22.19
C VAL A 173 -3.81 2.02 23.31
N GLY A 174 -3.02 2.51 24.28
CA GLY A 174 -2.86 1.78 25.53
C GLY A 174 -4.23 1.51 26.16
N PRO A 175 -4.33 0.62 27.16
CA PRO A 175 -5.60 0.34 27.85
C PRO A 175 -6.16 1.53 28.67
N GLN A 176 -5.70 2.75 28.42
CA GLN A 176 -6.13 3.93 29.14
C GLN A 176 -7.46 4.44 28.56
N ASN A 177 -8.50 4.30 29.37
CA ASN A 177 -9.90 4.67 29.10
C ASN A 177 -10.52 3.96 27.88
N PRO A 178 -10.90 2.67 28.01
CA PRO A 178 -11.85 2.08 27.07
C PRO A 178 -13.10 2.96 27.08
N ASN A 179 -13.35 3.65 25.96
CA ASN A 179 -14.53 4.46 25.82
C ASN A 179 -15.72 3.49 25.67
N ASN A 180 -16.35 3.16 26.81
CA ASN A 180 -17.46 2.21 26.88
C ASN A 180 -18.80 2.85 26.50
N GLY A 181 -18.79 4.08 25.97
CA GLY A 181 -19.96 4.78 25.46
C GLY A 181 -20.48 4.15 24.16
N PRO A 182 -21.78 4.30 23.84
CA PRO A 182 -22.31 3.90 22.54
C PRO A 182 -21.68 4.74 21.43
N PHE A 183 -21.34 4.11 20.31
CA PHE A 183 -20.85 4.80 19.13
C PHE A 183 -21.89 5.82 18.61
N PRO A 184 -21.46 7.01 18.11
CA PRO A 184 -20.09 7.51 18.06
C PRO A 184 -19.59 7.99 19.43
N PHE A 185 -18.31 7.81 19.71
CA PHE A 185 -17.71 8.28 20.97
C PHE A 185 -17.77 9.82 21.01
N LEU A 186 -18.71 10.37 21.79
CA LEU A 186 -19.02 11.81 21.83
C LEU A 186 -18.30 12.57 22.95
N ASP A 187 -17.25 12.00 23.54
CA ASP A 187 -16.52 12.73 24.56
C ASP A 187 -15.85 13.97 23.95
N PRO A 188 -15.97 15.16 24.59
CA PRO A 188 -15.35 16.37 24.10
C PRO A 188 -13.83 16.19 24.05
N PRO A 189 -13.14 16.77 23.03
CA PRO A 189 -11.70 16.67 22.92
C PRO A 189 -11.03 17.25 24.17
N VAL A 190 -10.09 16.48 24.74
CA VAL A 190 -9.21 16.89 25.84
C VAL A 190 -8.10 17.82 25.37
#